data_AF-A0A0R3PFS1-F1
#
_entry.id   AF-A0A0R3PFS1-F1
#
_cell.length_a   1.000
_cell.length_b   1.000
_cell.length_c   1.000
_cell.angle_alpha   90.00
_cell.angle_beta   90.00
_cell.angle_gamma   90.00
#
_symmetry.space_group_name_H-M   'P 1'
#
loop_
_entity.id
_entity.type
_entity.pdbx_description
1 polymer ?
#
loop_
_entity_poly.entity_id
_entity_poly.type
_entity_poly.pdbx_seq_one_letter_code
_entity_poly.pdbx_strand_id
1 'polypeptide(L)'
;MHKHNEESLGESKRAESYVGSPNTSGSSKAGVKQFGFHTETCCGFLPQKNEWCDDWATFFVRNRLKVQVDMLIEKGNRDVLSIWPELERKSTSLLTPCANVVPALVHGDLWSGNWSSDGDGPVIFDPASAFCDPEYEQGIMDMFGGFGSDFWVAYHAVLPKRPGRKQRVLLYHLFHSLNHW
;
A
#
# COMPACT_ATOMS: atom_id res chain seq x y z
N MET A 1 2.98 11.76 2.41
CA MET A 1 1.81 10.84 2.40
C MET A 1 1.87 9.82 3.52
N HIS A 2 2.90 8.97 3.60
CA HIS A 2 2.87 7.78 4.47
C HIS A 2 2.78 8.04 5.99
N LYS A 3 3.41 9.09 6.52
CA LYS A 3 3.31 9.46 7.95
C LYS A 3 2.06 10.23 8.33
N HIS A 4 1.39 10.84 7.35
CA HIS A 4 0.29 11.75 7.63
C HIS A 4 -0.84 11.07 8.42
N ASN A 5 -1.17 9.82 8.06
CA ASN A 5 -2.20 9.09 8.76
C ASN A 5 -1.81 8.71 10.20
N GLU A 6 -0.53 8.41 10.45
CA GLU A 6 -0.02 8.16 11.81
C GLU A 6 -0.15 9.43 12.68
N GLU A 7 0.18 10.60 12.12
CA GLU A 7 0.01 11.89 12.78
C GLU A 7 -1.48 12.17 13.08
N SER A 8 -2.36 12.01 12.09
CA SER A 8 -3.81 12.19 12.25
C SER A 8 -4.42 11.24 13.29
N LEU A 9 -3.95 9.99 13.36
CA LEU A 9 -4.36 9.04 14.39
C LEU A 9 -3.88 9.47 15.78
N GLY A 10 -2.66 10.01 15.89
CA GLY A 10 -2.12 10.57 17.12
C GLY A 10 -2.92 11.76 17.62
N GLU A 11 -3.29 12.68 16.73
CA GLU A 11 -4.16 13.83 17.02
C GLU A 11 -5.55 13.39 17.44
N SER A 12 -6.15 12.43 16.73
CA SER A 12 -7.47 11.88 17.06
C SER A 12 -7.49 11.27 18.47
N LYS A 13 -6.48 10.46 18.82
CA LYS A 13 -6.34 9.88 20.17
C LYS A 13 -6.19 10.95 21.25
N ARG A 14 -5.44 12.02 20.97
CA ARG A 14 -5.29 13.15 21.91
C ARG A 14 -6.63 13.85 22.10
N ALA A 15 -7.35 14.17 21.02
CA ALA A 15 -8.66 14.81 21.10
C ALA A 15 -9.68 13.99 21.89
N GLU A 16 -9.73 12.67 21.70
CA GLU A 16 -10.59 11.74 22.44
C GLU A 16 -10.28 11.70 23.95
N SER A 17 -9.06 12.07 24.37
CA SER A 17 -8.63 12.04 25.77
C SER A 17 -9.01 13.28 26.61
N TYR A 18 -9.57 14.33 26.00
CA TYR A 18 -10.01 15.55 26.70
C TYR A 18 -11.53 15.72 26.68
N VAL A 19 -12.16 15.78 27.85
CA VAL A 19 -13.59 16.11 27.99
C VAL A 19 -13.78 17.63 27.84
N GLY A 20 -14.46 18.07 26.79
CA GLY A 20 -14.78 19.49 26.54
C GLY A 20 -14.06 20.16 25.38
N SER A 21 -13.34 19.41 24.54
CA SER A 21 -12.72 19.98 23.33
C SER A 21 -13.80 20.54 22.41
N PRO A 22 -13.71 21.82 21.97
CA PRO A 22 -14.66 22.33 21.00
C PRO A 22 -14.52 21.47 19.74
N ASN A 23 -15.65 21.06 19.14
CA ASN A 23 -15.67 20.62 17.75
C ASN A 23 -15.26 21.82 16.88
N THR A 24 -13.97 22.15 16.85
CA THR A 24 -13.42 23.12 15.92
C THR A 24 -13.59 22.52 14.54
N SER A 25 -14.58 23.03 13.84
CA SER A 25 -14.85 22.90 12.42
C SER A 25 -13.66 23.42 11.61
N GLY A 26 -12.57 22.66 11.63
CA GLY A 26 -11.30 22.97 10.98
C GLY A 26 -10.62 21.68 10.54
N SER A 27 -11.19 21.01 9.54
CA SER A 27 -10.53 20.14 8.54
C SER A 27 -9.40 19.16 8.95
N SER A 28 -9.20 18.78 10.22
CA SER A 28 -8.36 17.62 10.53
C SER A 28 -9.19 16.36 10.28
N LYS A 29 -9.04 15.75 9.10
CA LYS A 29 -9.69 14.47 8.79
C LYS A 29 -9.26 13.44 9.85
N ALA A 30 -10.22 12.74 10.44
CA ALA A 30 -9.95 11.67 11.39
C ALA A 30 -9.02 10.62 10.76
N GLY A 31 -8.08 10.09 11.55
CA GLY A 31 -7.15 9.07 11.09
C GLY A 31 -7.85 7.77 10.69
N VAL A 32 -7.34 7.11 9.65
CA VAL A 32 -7.88 5.86 9.09
C VAL A 32 -7.21 4.66 9.75
N LYS A 33 -8.01 3.76 10.32
CA LYS A 33 -7.52 2.59 11.07
C LYS A 33 -7.45 1.30 10.22
N GLN A 34 -8.07 1.30 9.05
CA GLN A 34 -8.26 0.12 8.20
C GLN A 34 -7.48 0.26 6.88
N PHE A 35 -7.13 -0.87 6.27
CA PHE A 35 -6.59 -0.96 4.92
C PHE A 35 -7.72 -0.96 3.90
N GLY A 36 -7.50 -0.37 2.73
CA GLY A 36 -8.50 -0.24 1.67
C GLY A 36 -8.71 1.20 1.24
N PHE A 37 -9.82 1.47 0.58
CA PHE A 37 -10.15 2.79 0.09
C PHE A 37 -11.66 2.98 -0.03
N HIS A 38 -12.10 4.23 -0.02
CA HIS A 38 -13.53 4.57 -0.06
C HIS A 38 -14.20 4.26 -1.41
N THR A 39 -13.41 4.02 -2.46
CA THR A 39 -13.87 3.67 -3.80
C THR A 39 -12.93 2.64 -4.42
N GLU A 40 -13.43 1.92 -5.42
CA GLU A 40 -12.59 1.16 -6.34
C GLU A 40 -11.65 2.12 -7.09
N THR A 41 -10.38 1.74 -7.16
CA THR A 41 -9.34 2.41 -7.96
C THR A 41 -8.86 1.46 -9.04
N CYS A 42 -8.09 1.95 -10.00
CA CYS A 42 -7.49 1.11 -11.04
C CYS A 42 -5.97 1.21 -10.99
N CYS A 43 -5.29 0.08 -11.17
CA CYS A 43 -3.84 0.03 -11.42
C CYS A 43 -3.63 -0.35 -12.89
N GLY A 44 -3.39 0.66 -13.73
CA GLY A 44 -3.59 0.54 -15.16
C GLY A 44 -5.08 0.31 -15.49
N PHE A 45 -5.39 -0.75 -16.23
CA PHE A 45 -6.76 -1.11 -16.61
C PHE A 45 -7.44 -2.08 -15.62
N LEU A 46 -6.71 -2.58 -14.61
CA LEU A 46 -7.24 -3.57 -13.67
C LEU A 46 -7.87 -2.88 -12.45
N PRO A 47 -9.16 -3.12 -12.18
CA PRO A 47 -9.82 -2.59 -10.98
C PRO A 47 -9.25 -3.24 -9.71
N GLN A 48 -9.11 -2.45 -8.65
CA GLN A 48 -8.58 -2.86 -7.35
C GLN A 48 -9.70 -2.96 -6.32
N LYS A 49 -9.90 -4.16 -5.80
CA LYS A 49 -10.81 -4.41 -4.68
C LYS A 49 -10.33 -3.69 -3.43
N ASN A 50 -11.04 -2.64 -3.01
CA ASN A 50 -10.62 -1.74 -1.95
C ASN A 50 -11.48 -1.83 -0.69
N GLU A 51 -12.24 -2.91 -0.52
CA GLU A 51 -13.07 -3.08 0.68
C GLU A 51 -12.21 -3.01 1.94
N TRP A 52 -12.73 -2.26 2.92
CA TRP A 52 -12.03 -2.01 4.18
C TRP A 52 -11.72 -3.31 4.92
N CYS A 53 -10.52 -3.40 5.47
CA CYS A 53 -10.03 -4.56 6.20
C CYS A 53 -9.10 -4.13 7.34
N ASP A 54 -9.23 -4.78 8.50
CA ASP A 54 -8.42 -4.45 9.68
C ASP A 54 -7.01 -5.06 9.63
N ASP A 55 -6.81 -6.11 8.82
CA ASP A 55 -5.56 -6.86 8.75
C ASP A 55 -4.90 -6.77 7.37
N TRP A 56 -3.64 -6.35 7.35
CA TRP A 56 -2.90 -6.16 6.10
C TRP A 56 -2.68 -7.47 5.34
N ALA A 57 -2.36 -8.56 6.05
CA ALA A 57 -2.09 -9.84 5.40
C ALA A 57 -3.34 -10.34 4.68
N THR A 58 -4.48 -10.30 5.35
CA THR A 58 -5.80 -10.62 4.79
C THR A 58 -6.13 -9.71 3.61
N PHE A 59 -5.98 -8.40 3.76
CA PHE A 59 -6.25 -7.44 2.69
C PHE A 59 -5.41 -7.74 1.45
N PHE A 60 -4.09 -7.85 1.59
CA PHE A 60 -3.19 -8.04 0.47
C PHE A 60 -3.41 -9.40 -0.23
N VAL A 61 -3.51 -10.50 0.54
CA VAL A 61 -3.67 -11.83 -0.04
C VAL A 61 -5.02 -11.97 -0.75
N ARG A 62 -6.11 -11.50 -0.13
CA ARG A 62 -7.48 -11.65 -0.67
C ARG A 62 -7.81 -10.61 -1.74
N ASN A 63 -7.51 -9.35 -1.49
CA ASN A 63 -7.96 -8.22 -2.32
C ASN A 63 -6.93 -7.77 -3.36
N ARG A 64 -5.72 -8.34 -3.35
CA ARG A 64 -4.71 -8.15 -4.40
C ARG A 64 -4.40 -9.49 -5.05
N LEU A 65 -3.57 -10.33 -4.42
CA LEU A 65 -3.03 -11.52 -5.08
C LEU A 65 -4.10 -12.48 -5.59
N LYS A 66 -5.08 -12.83 -4.77
CA LYS A 66 -6.15 -13.77 -5.15
C LYS A 66 -6.96 -13.27 -6.35
N VAL A 67 -7.22 -11.96 -6.43
CA VAL A 67 -7.94 -11.35 -7.57
C VAL A 67 -7.18 -11.56 -8.87
N GLN A 68 -5.86 -11.34 -8.88
CA GLN A 68 -5.03 -11.58 -10.07
C GLN A 68 -4.89 -13.06 -10.41
N VAL A 69 -4.77 -13.94 -9.40
CA VAL A 69 -4.75 -15.38 -9.61
C VAL A 69 -6.08 -15.87 -10.21
N ASP A 70 -7.21 -15.37 -9.74
CA ASP A 70 -8.52 -15.72 -10.30
C ASP A 70 -8.64 -15.28 -11.77
N MET A 71 -8.18 -14.07 -12.10
CA MET A 71 -8.13 -13.60 -13.49
C MET A 71 -7.24 -14.47 -14.38
N LEU A 72 -6.10 -14.97 -13.87
CA LEU A 72 -5.24 -15.90 -14.60
C LEU A 72 -5.92 -17.24 -14.85
N ILE A 73 -6.64 -17.77 -13.86
CA ILE A 73 -7.40 -19.02 -13.98
C ILE A 73 -8.51 -18.87 -15.02
N GLU A 74 -9.25 -17.76 -14.97
CA GLU A 74 -10.33 -17.43 -15.92
C GLU A 74 -9.80 -17.33 -17.36
N LYS A 75 -8.58 -16.82 -17.54
CA LYS A 75 -7.89 -16.75 -18.84
C LYS A 75 -7.22 -18.06 -19.26
N GLY A 76 -7.38 -19.13 -18.49
CA GLY A 76 -6.95 -20.49 -18.85
C GLY A 76 -5.58 -20.92 -18.32
N ASN A 77 -4.89 -20.08 -17.54
CA ASN A 77 -3.64 -20.45 -16.91
C ASN A 77 -3.90 -21.30 -15.65
N ARG A 78 -4.08 -22.61 -15.84
CA ARG A 78 -4.44 -23.54 -14.76
C ARG A 78 -3.25 -23.98 -13.91
N ASP A 79 -2.01 -23.73 -14.33
CA ASP A 79 -0.81 -24.08 -13.56
C ASP A 79 -0.78 -23.38 -12.20
N VAL A 80 -1.32 -22.16 -12.14
CA VAL A 80 -1.42 -21.36 -10.91
C VAL A 80 -2.28 -22.05 -9.83
N LEU A 81 -3.21 -22.94 -10.17
CA LEU A 81 -4.03 -23.67 -9.21
C LEU A 81 -3.17 -24.57 -8.29
N SER A 82 -2.09 -25.12 -8.83
CA SER A 82 -1.18 -25.98 -8.06
C SER A 82 -0.27 -25.19 -7.13
N ILE A 83 0.07 -23.95 -7.50
CA ILE A 83 1.02 -23.09 -6.78
C ILE A 83 0.30 -22.19 -5.76
N TRP A 84 -0.96 -21.81 -6.02
CA TRP A 84 -1.71 -20.88 -5.19
C TRP A 84 -1.72 -21.24 -3.69
N PRO A 85 -2.02 -22.48 -3.26
CA PRO A 85 -2.07 -22.80 -1.83
C PRO A 85 -0.74 -22.58 -1.10
N GLU A 86 0.38 -22.79 -1.79
CA GLU A 86 1.70 -22.52 -1.25
C GLU A 86 2.01 -21.01 -1.22
N LEU A 87 1.68 -20.29 -2.30
CA LEU A 87 1.84 -18.85 -2.38
C LEU A 87 1.02 -18.14 -1.30
N GLU A 88 -0.25 -18.50 -1.13
CA GLU A 88 -1.16 -17.98 -0.12
C GLU A 88 -0.56 -18.16 1.29
N ARG A 89 -0.17 -19.39 1.65
CA ARG A 89 0.43 -19.69 2.95
C ARG A 89 1.71 -18.90 3.20
N LYS A 90 2.61 -18.84 2.22
CA LYS A 90 3.87 -18.10 2.32
C LYS A 90 3.63 -16.59 2.45
N SER A 91 2.70 -16.05 1.66
CA SER A 91 2.35 -14.62 1.68
C SER A 91 1.77 -14.23 3.03
N THR A 92 0.80 -14.98 3.55
CA THR A 92 0.20 -14.74 4.88
C THR A 92 1.25 -14.82 5.99
N SER A 93 2.12 -15.84 5.97
CA SER A 93 3.19 -15.99 6.96
C SER A 93 4.18 -14.83 6.91
N LEU A 94 4.57 -14.39 5.71
CA LEU A 94 5.50 -13.28 5.51
C LEU A 94 4.93 -11.92 5.95
N LEU A 95 3.62 -11.76 5.85
CA LEU A 95 2.91 -10.54 6.23
C LEU A 95 2.38 -10.55 7.68
N THR A 96 2.46 -11.69 8.39
CA THR A 96 2.06 -11.78 9.80
C THR A 96 2.75 -10.73 10.69
N PRO A 97 4.04 -10.39 10.52
CA PRO A 97 4.69 -9.31 11.28
C PRO A 97 4.11 -7.90 11.01
N CYS A 98 3.23 -7.75 10.01
CA CYS A 98 2.57 -6.49 9.68
C CYS A 98 1.23 -6.27 10.43
N ALA A 99 0.86 -7.13 11.37
CA ALA A 99 -0.43 -7.03 12.09
C ALA A 99 -0.66 -5.68 12.80
N ASN A 100 0.40 -4.97 13.19
CA ASN A 100 0.32 -3.67 13.87
C ASN A 100 0.73 -2.49 12.98
N VAL A 101 0.75 -2.68 11.66
CA VAL A 101 1.10 -1.61 10.72
C VAL A 101 -0.01 -0.58 10.70
N VAL A 102 0.37 0.69 10.82
CA VAL A 102 -0.55 1.80 10.57
C VAL A 102 -0.76 1.92 9.05
N PRO A 103 -2.01 1.89 8.56
CA PRO A 103 -2.28 2.09 7.14
C PRO A 103 -1.75 3.46 6.68
N ALA A 104 -1.01 3.48 5.58
CA ALA A 104 -0.54 4.69 4.94
C ALA A 104 -1.31 4.90 3.63
N LEU A 105 -1.72 6.14 3.35
CA LEU A 105 -2.17 6.48 2.01
C LEU A 105 -0.97 6.38 1.07
N VAL A 106 -1.05 5.45 0.13
CA VAL A 106 -0.05 5.21 -0.93
C VAL A 106 -0.56 5.78 -2.25
N HIS A 107 0.35 6.17 -3.13
CA HIS A 107 0.08 6.42 -4.54
C HIS A 107 -0.37 5.12 -5.23
N GLY A 108 0.31 4.01 -4.96
CA GLY A 108 -0.07 2.65 -5.38
C GLY A 108 0.38 2.24 -6.78
N ASP A 109 0.96 3.19 -7.53
CA ASP A 109 1.57 3.00 -8.85
C ASP A 109 2.73 3.99 -9.06
N LEU A 110 3.55 4.25 -8.03
CA LEU A 110 4.61 5.27 -8.10
C LEU A 110 5.91 4.72 -8.71
N TRP A 111 6.14 4.99 -9.99
CA TRP A 111 7.38 4.66 -10.69
C TRP A 111 7.86 5.84 -11.54
N SER A 112 9.02 5.71 -12.20
CA SER A 112 9.62 6.78 -13.03
C SER A 112 8.69 7.38 -14.07
N GLY A 113 7.63 6.66 -14.49
CA GLY A 113 6.63 7.16 -15.42
C GLY A 113 5.56 8.05 -14.79
N ASN A 114 5.35 7.96 -13.46
CA ASN A 114 4.22 8.57 -12.73
C ASN A 114 4.67 9.70 -11.78
N TRP A 115 5.89 10.21 -11.97
CA TRP A 115 6.33 11.43 -11.30
C TRP A 115 7.26 12.25 -12.20
N SER A 116 7.29 13.55 -11.94
CA SER A 116 8.20 14.52 -12.57
C SER A 116 8.51 15.63 -11.57
N SER A 117 9.25 16.64 -11.99
CA SER A 117 9.49 17.85 -11.20
C SER A 117 9.32 19.09 -12.05
N ASP A 118 8.77 20.14 -11.46
CA ASP A 118 8.75 21.49 -12.03
C ASP A 118 9.57 22.46 -11.15
N GLY A 119 9.38 23.77 -11.34
CA GLY A 119 10.06 24.80 -10.56
C GLY A 119 9.66 24.83 -9.08
N ASP A 120 8.51 24.26 -8.72
CA ASP A 120 7.95 24.27 -7.37
C ASP A 120 8.20 22.96 -6.61
N GLY A 121 8.56 21.89 -7.33
CA GLY A 121 9.04 20.64 -6.74
C GLY A 121 8.55 19.38 -7.47
N PRO A 122 8.54 18.22 -6.77
CA PRO A 122 8.07 16.98 -7.37
C PRO A 122 6.55 16.98 -7.53
N VAL A 123 6.10 16.51 -8.70
CA VAL A 123 4.69 16.30 -9.05
C VAL A 123 4.50 14.81 -9.32
N ILE A 124 3.47 14.22 -8.72
CA ILE A 124 3.08 12.82 -8.90
C ILE A 124 1.70 12.76 -9.56
N PHE A 125 1.48 11.78 -10.42
CA PHE A 125 0.25 11.66 -11.23
C PHE A 125 -0.09 10.19 -11.52
N ASP A 126 -1.33 9.96 -11.96
CA ASP A 126 -1.91 8.65 -12.24
C ASP A 126 -1.89 7.66 -11.05
N PRO A 127 -2.53 8.02 -9.91
CA PRO A 127 -2.50 7.19 -8.73
C PRO A 127 -3.48 6.00 -8.79
N ALA A 128 -3.04 4.88 -8.20
CA ALA A 128 -3.85 3.71 -7.85
C ALA A 128 -4.03 3.65 -6.32
N SER A 129 -4.56 4.75 -5.75
CA SER A 129 -4.48 5.03 -4.31
C SER A 129 -5.27 4.09 -3.41
N ALA A 130 -4.67 3.75 -2.28
CA ALA A 130 -5.33 3.04 -1.18
C ALA A 130 -4.60 3.30 0.14
N PHE A 131 -5.23 2.96 1.26
CA PHE A 131 -4.56 2.81 2.55
C PHE A 131 -3.96 1.40 2.63
N CYS A 132 -2.62 1.32 2.63
CA CYS A 132 -1.86 0.09 2.56
C CYS A 132 -0.75 0.04 3.61
N ASP A 133 -0.05 -1.09 3.72
CA ASP A 133 1.29 -1.09 4.32
C ASP A 133 2.21 -0.09 3.57
N PRO A 134 2.92 0.84 4.25
CA PRO A 134 3.83 1.78 3.59
C PRO A 134 4.92 1.13 2.71
N GLU A 135 5.32 -0.11 3.02
CA GLU A 135 6.28 -0.86 2.20
C GLU A 135 5.68 -1.35 0.88
N TYR A 136 4.35 -1.37 0.72
CA TYR A 136 3.69 -1.77 -0.53
C TYR A 136 4.07 -0.88 -1.71
N GLU A 137 4.14 0.44 -1.52
CA GLU A 137 4.56 1.39 -2.56
C GLU A 137 5.96 1.07 -3.12
N GLN A 138 6.83 0.57 -2.24
CA GLN A 138 8.21 0.27 -2.61
C GLN A 138 8.28 -0.88 -3.63
N GLY A 139 7.21 -1.68 -3.77
CA GLY A 139 7.13 -2.70 -4.79
C GLY A 139 7.25 -2.12 -6.21
N ILE A 140 6.32 -1.26 -6.61
CA ILE A 140 6.39 -0.67 -7.96
C ILE A 140 7.63 0.24 -8.13
N MET A 141 8.04 0.95 -7.07
CA MET A 141 9.21 1.83 -7.09
C MET A 141 10.52 1.07 -7.32
N ASP A 142 10.72 -0.07 -6.68
CA ASP A 142 11.93 -0.90 -6.84
C ASP A 142 11.88 -1.66 -8.19
N MET A 143 10.69 -2.02 -8.70
CA MET A 143 10.51 -2.76 -9.96
C MET A 143 10.85 -1.93 -11.21
N PHE A 144 10.33 -0.71 -11.32
CA PHE A 144 10.54 0.14 -12.48
C PHE A 144 11.51 1.30 -12.22
N GLY A 145 11.89 1.54 -10.97
CA GLY A 145 12.92 2.51 -10.61
C GLY A 145 12.48 3.96 -10.77
N GLY A 146 13.47 4.82 -11.00
CA GLY A 146 13.31 6.28 -11.01
C GLY A 146 13.73 6.97 -9.72
N PHE A 147 14.19 6.25 -8.70
CA PHE A 147 14.53 6.82 -7.40
C PHE A 147 16.01 6.62 -7.07
N GLY A 148 16.75 7.73 -6.95
CA GLY A 148 18.18 7.73 -6.61
C GLY A 148 18.47 7.41 -5.14
N SER A 149 19.75 7.29 -4.79
CA SER A 149 20.20 7.04 -3.41
C SER A 149 19.67 8.08 -2.42
N ASP A 150 19.69 9.35 -2.82
CA ASP A 150 19.32 10.47 -1.94
C ASP A 150 17.84 10.41 -1.56
N PHE A 151 16.99 9.98 -2.50
CA PHE A 151 15.59 9.71 -2.23
C PHE A 151 15.44 8.64 -1.15
N TRP A 152 16.12 7.48 -1.28
CA TRP A 152 16.00 6.40 -0.31
C TRP A 152 16.59 6.74 1.06
N VAL A 153 17.67 7.53 1.10
CA VAL A 153 18.22 8.07 2.35
C VAL A 153 17.18 8.95 3.05
N ALA A 154 16.59 9.90 2.33
CA ALA A 154 15.56 10.79 2.87
C ALA A 154 14.29 10.02 3.28
N TYR A 155 13.82 9.12 2.42
CA TYR A 155 12.64 8.28 2.68
C TYR A 155 12.82 7.47 3.96
N HIS A 156 13.99 6.83 4.15
CA HIS A 156 14.24 6.00 5.33
C HIS A 156 14.63 6.77 6.59
N ALA A 157 15.06 8.02 6.47
CA ALA A 157 15.15 8.92 7.61
C ALA A 157 13.75 9.22 8.19
N VAL A 158 12.73 9.28 7.34
CA VAL A 158 11.34 9.45 7.75
C VAL A 158 10.70 8.12 8.16
N LEU A 159 10.80 7.08 7.32
CA LEU A 159 10.24 5.75 7.53
C LEU A 159 11.36 4.69 7.67
N PRO A 160 11.78 4.39 8.91
CA PRO A 160 12.81 3.39 9.16
C PRO A 160 12.48 2.03 8.56
N LYS A 161 13.50 1.35 8.07
CA LYS A 161 13.37 -0.01 7.50
C LYS A 161 12.94 -0.99 8.59
N ARG A 162 11.95 -1.84 8.29
CA ARG A 162 11.52 -2.91 9.20
C ARG A 162 12.24 -4.23 8.87
N PRO A 163 12.51 -5.10 9.86
CA PRO A 163 13.02 -6.45 9.62
C PRO A 163 12.15 -7.22 8.62
N GLY A 164 12.77 -8.01 7.74
CA GLY A 164 12.05 -8.78 6.70
C GLY A 164 11.55 -7.96 5.51
N ARG A 165 11.86 -6.65 5.42
CA ARG A 165 11.45 -5.75 4.32
C ARG A 165 11.75 -6.36 2.95
N LYS A 166 12.97 -6.87 2.74
CA LYS A 166 13.40 -7.34 1.41
C LYS A 166 12.45 -8.39 0.84
N GLN A 167 12.05 -9.36 1.66
CA GLN A 167 11.12 -10.40 1.27
C GLN A 167 9.71 -9.85 1.04
N ARG A 168 9.23 -8.93 1.89
CA ARG A 168 7.91 -8.29 1.72
C ARG A 168 7.83 -7.45 0.45
N VAL A 169 8.85 -6.64 0.16
CA VAL A 169 8.92 -5.86 -1.07
C VAL A 169 8.96 -6.76 -2.30
N LEU A 170 9.69 -7.89 -2.24
CA LEU A 170 9.65 -8.89 -3.32
C LEU A 170 8.25 -9.51 -3.50
N LEU A 171 7.48 -9.69 -2.43
CA LEU A 171 6.10 -10.11 -2.52
C LEU A 171 5.21 -9.02 -3.15
N TYR A 172 5.47 -7.74 -2.87
CA TYR A 172 4.77 -6.63 -3.51
C TYR A 172 5.16 -6.48 -4.99
N HIS A 173 6.41 -6.77 -5.37
CA HIS A 173 6.81 -6.91 -6.78
C HIS A 173 5.97 -7.94 -7.52
N LEU A 174 5.66 -9.06 -6.89
CA LEU A 174 4.85 -10.11 -7.52
C LEU A 174 3.48 -9.58 -7.92
N PHE A 175 2.82 -8.79 -7.07
CA PHE A 175 1.54 -8.16 -7.43
C PHE A 175 1.64 -7.31 -8.70
N HIS A 176 2.67 -6.45 -8.81
CA HIS A 176 2.85 -5.63 -10.01
C HIS A 176 3.24 -6.48 -11.23
N SER A 177 4.07 -7.51 -11.04
CA SER A 177 4.42 -8.45 -12.11
C SER A 177 3.20 -9.16 -12.70
N LEU A 178 2.26 -9.57 -11.84
CA LEU A 178 0.98 -10.14 -12.26
C LEU A 178 0.04 -9.11 -12.89
N ASN A 179 0.18 -7.82 -12.56
CA ASN A 179 -0.58 -6.73 -13.16
C ASN A 179 -0.14 -6.45 -14.61
N HIS A 180 1.12 -6.73 -14.93
CA HIS A 180 1.74 -6.55 -16.24
C HIS A 180 1.79 -7.83 -17.09
N TRP A 181 1.10 -8.90 -16.68
CA TRP A 181 1.04 -10.18 -17.40
C TRP A 181 0.23 -10.09 -18.69
#